data_AF-A0A2A4W0K6-F1
#
_entry.id   AF-A0A2A4W0K6-F1
#
_cell.length_a   1.000
_cell.length_b   1.000
_cell.length_c   1.000
_cell.angle_alpha   90.00
_cell.angle_beta   90.00
_cell.angle_gamma   90.00
#
_symmetry.space_group_name_H-M   'P 1'
#
loop_
_entity.id
_entity.type
_entity.pdbx_description
1 polymer ?
#
loop_
_entity_poly.entity_id
_entity_poly.type
_entity_poly.pdbx_seq_one_letter_code
_entity_poly.pdbx_strand_id
1 'polypeptide(L)'
;MDTINRRPVGQAYSVCVFNYSQMNNFGDKLGWNLANAIIPPNFTLTYKSLPLTPDLWEAPLNNYDLILVGTGQSIFHRSLDPAFLKWLEQAKCPKVGLFGLQYLDMIDKTLLQRLVDTLDIWFVRNKVDLEFLPKCEHTQHVGDLLIDFFPLTKWSNDHRINIPASISKANFDIQQLVHKFQEYKHVHSHRIHPLLCALCSADLFSFTEQRELPDSSISGKFNKMLKDIFDREFEENIIYTNDMEKVISYKKMARQNISMINDWITERFPD
;
A
#
# COMPACT_ATOMS: atom_id res chain seq x y z
N MET A 1 28.01 13.76 7.68
CA MET A 1 28.53 12.97 6.54
C MET A 1 28.83 11.60 7.09
N ASP A 2 27.79 10.79 7.22
CA ASP A 2 27.88 9.49 7.86
C ASP A 2 28.49 8.47 6.91
N THR A 3 29.37 7.65 7.48
CA THR A 3 30.05 6.54 6.82
C THR A 3 29.02 5.58 6.21
N ILE A 4 29.00 5.49 4.89
CA ILE A 4 28.25 4.48 4.15
C ILE A 4 28.79 3.11 4.59
N ASN A 5 27.98 2.35 5.34
CA ASN A 5 28.29 0.97 5.73
C ASN A 5 28.19 0.08 4.47
N ARG A 6 29.27 0.02 3.71
CA ARG A 6 29.41 -0.96 2.63
C ARG A 6 29.54 -2.36 3.24
N ARG A 7 28.67 -3.28 2.83
CA ARG A 7 28.79 -4.68 3.23
C ARG A 7 29.85 -5.37 2.36
N PRO A 8 30.53 -6.41 2.88
CA PRO A 8 31.38 -7.26 2.07
C PRO A 8 30.61 -7.82 0.88
N VAL A 9 31.28 -7.94 -0.27
CA VAL A 9 30.73 -8.56 -1.48
C VAL A 9 30.15 -9.94 -1.14
N GLY A 10 28.87 -10.14 -1.48
CA GLY A 10 28.14 -11.39 -1.23
C GLY A 10 27.33 -11.44 0.06
N GLN A 11 27.36 -10.39 0.89
CA GLN A 11 26.49 -10.31 2.07
C GLN A 11 25.27 -9.42 1.80
N ALA A 12 24.08 -10.01 1.86
CA ALA A 12 22.84 -9.27 1.67
C ALA A 12 22.57 -8.29 2.84
N TYR A 13 21.98 -7.13 2.53
CA TYR A 13 21.37 -6.23 3.51
C TYR A 13 20.09 -6.84 4.08
N SER A 14 19.63 -6.39 5.25
CA SER A 14 18.46 -6.90 5.95
C SER A 14 17.40 -5.81 6.13
N VAL A 15 16.18 -6.09 5.67
CA VAL A 15 15.02 -5.20 5.79
C VAL A 15 13.99 -5.82 6.72
N CYS A 16 13.48 -5.02 7.66
CA CYS A 16 12.28 -5.36 8.42
C CYS A 16 11.07 -4.69 7.78
N VAL A 17 10.10 -5.47 7.31
CA VAL A 17 8.87 -4.98 6.68
C VAL A 17 7.69 -5.15 7.64
N PHE A 18 7.06 -4.04 8.04
CA PHE A 18 5.86 -4.04 8.89
C PHE A 18 4.59 -3.96 8.06
N ASN A 19 3.67 -4.90 8.25
CA ASN A 19 2.34 -4.90 7.61
C ASN A 19 1.26 -5.24 8.64
N TYR A 20 0.03 -4.76 8.49
CA TYR A 20 -1.13 -5.07 9.35
C TYR A 20 -1.60 -6.54 9.27
N SER A 21 -1.23 -7.26 8.20
CA SER A 21 -1.63 -8.65 8.01
C SER A 21 -0.62 -9.38 7.13
N GLN A 22 -0.17 -10.55 7.56
CA GLN A 22 0.68 -11.44 6.76
C GLN A 22 -0.21 -12.22 5.78
N MET A 23 -0.47 -11.61 4.61
CA MET A 23 -1.08 -12.25 3.44
C MET A 23 -2.55 -12.70 3.54
N ASN A 24 -3.40 -12.04 4.35
CA ASN A 24 -4.77 -12.53 4.50
C ASN A 24 -5.65 -12.31 3.27
N ASN A 25 -5.38 -11.29 2.44
CA ASN A 25 -6.24 -10.95 1.30
C ASN A 25 -5.48 -10.61 0.01
N PHE A 26 -6.22 -10.45 -1.10
CA PHE A 26 -5.69 -10.14 -2.44
C PHE A 26 -4.70 -8.97 -2.46
N GLY A 27 -5.02 -7.86 -1.78
CA GLY A 27 -4.13 -6.70 -1.71
C GLY A 27 -2.86 -6.98 -0.90
N ASP A 28 -2.99 -7.65 0.24
CA ASP A 28 -1.85 -7.99 1.08
C ASP A 28 -0.86 -8.92 0.37
N LYS A 29 -1.37 -9.87 -0.42
CA LYS A 29 -0.54 -10.75 -1.25
C LYS A 29 0.20 -9.97 -2.34
N LEU A 30 -0.42 -8.95 -2.95
CA LEU A 30 0.24 -8.06 -3.91
C LEU A 30 1.29 -7.17 -3.24
N GLY A 31 1.11 -6.79 -1.97
CA GLY A 31 2.12 -6.04 -1.19
C GLY A 31 3.46 -6.76 -1.08
N TRP A 32 3.47 -8.11 -1.10
CA TRP A 32 4.72 -8.89 -1.18
C TRP A 32 5.43 -8.72 -2.52
N ASN A 33 4.67 -8.74 -3.62
CA ASN A 33 5.22 -8.48 -4.95
C ASN A 33 5.74 -7.04 -5.06
N LEU A 34 5.06 -6.08 -4.41
CA LEU A 34 5.53 -4.70 -4.32
C LEU A 34 6.85 -4.57 -3.58
N ALA A 35 7.00 -5.26 -2.44
CA ALA A 35 8.28 -5.29 -1.73
C ALA A 35 9.41 -5.80 -2.63
N ASN A 36 9.18 -6.88 -3.40
CA ASN A 36 10.17 -7.39 -4.35
C ASN A 36 10.47 -6.42 -5.51
N ALA A 37 9.52 -5.56 -5.88
CA ALA A 37 9.71 -4.59 -6.96
C ALA A 37 10.50 -3.34 -6.50
N ILE A 38 10.31 -2.91 -5.25
CA ILE A 38 10.95 -1.69 -4.72
C ILE A 38 12.26 -1.96 -3.98
N ILE A 39 12.48 -3.17 -3.48
CA ILE A 39 13.70 -3.54 -2.76
C ILE A 39 14.74 -4.12 -3.74
N PRO A 40 16.00 -3.65 -3.71
CA PRO A 40 17.06 -4.19 -4.56
C PRO A 40 17.37 -5.69 -4.29
N PRO A 41 17.98 -6.42 -5.24
CA PRO A 41 18.15 -7.87 -5.16
C PRO A 41 19.16 -8.34 -4.08
N ASN A 42 20.03 -7.45 -3.60
CA ASN A 42 21.03 -7.73 -2.56
C ASN A 42 20.44 -7.56 -1.13
N PHE A 43 19.13 -7.69 -0.95
CA PHE A 43 18.46 -7.55 0.35
C PHE A 43 17.69 -8.82 0.74
N THR A 44 17.56 -9.02 2.05
CA THR A 44 16.74 -10.06 2.69
C THR A 44 15.60 -9.42 3.46
N LEU A 45 14.38 -9.95 3.31
CA LEU A 45 13.18 -9.39 3.93
C LEU A 45 12.74 -10.22 5.13
N THR A 46 12.49 -9.55 6.27
CA THR A 46 11.82 -10.13 7.44
C THR A 46 10.50 -9.42 7.65
N TYR A 47 9.38 -10.15 7.60
CA TYR A 47 8.05 -9.57 7.76
C TYR A 47 7.57 -9.61 9.22
N LYS A 48 7.04 -8.49 9.70
CA LYS A 48 6.43 -8.34 11.01
C LYS A 48 5.01 -7.79 10.89
N SER A 49 4.14 -8.20 11.81
CA SER A 49 2.74 -7.78 11.83
C SER A 49 2.51 -6.56 12.73
N LEU A 50 1.54 -5.71 12.38
CA LEU A 50 0.99 -4.66 13.24
C LEU A 50 -0.42 -5.03 13.73
N PRO A 51 -0.79 -4.68 14.98
CA PRO A 51 0.07 -4.11 16.01
C PRO A 51 1.12 -5.14 16.47
N LEU A 52 2.22 -4.65 17.05
CA LEU A 52 3.25 -5.52 17.61
C LEU A 52 2.67 -6.32 18.77
N THR A 53 2.80 -7.64 18.75
CA THR A 53 2.57 -8.49 19.93
C THR A 53 3.83 -8.51 20.81
N PRO A 54 3.71 -8.73 22.13
CA PRO A 54 4.84 -8.86 23.06
C PRO A 54 5.91 -9.87 22.64
N ASP A 55 5.54 -10.89 21.87
CA ASP A 55 6.47 -11.93 21.39
C ASP A 55 7.33 -11.47 20.19
N LEU A 56 7.00 -10.33 19.56
CA LEU A 56 7.73 -9.77 18.42
C LEU A 56 8.91 -8.85 18.82
N TRP A 57 9.14 -8.67 20.12
CA TRP A 57 10.20 -7.83 20.71
C TRP A 57 11.59 -8.50 20.70
N GLU A 58 11.68 -9.79 20.39
CA GLU A 58 12.91 -10.56 20.62
C GLU A 58 14.05 -10.31 19.61
N ALA A 59 13.74 -9.76 18.42
CA ALA A 59 14.80 -9.44 17.46
C ALA A 59 15.45 -8.09 17.83
N PRO A 60 16.78 -8.03 18.04
CA PRO A 60 17.46 -6.77 18.35
C PRO A 60 17.20 -5.73 17.26
N LEU A 61 16.72 -4.55 17.66
CA LEU A 61 16.50 -3.35 16.85
C LEU A 61 17.68 -2.99 15.91
N ASN A 62 18.89 -3.41 16.26
CA ASN A 62 20.13 -3.05 15.58
C ASN A 62 20.58 -4.05 14.51
N ASN A 63 19.75 -5.04 14.14
CA ASN A 63 20.12 -6.05 13.13
C ASN A 63 19.62 -5.74 11.71
N TYR A 64 18.80 -4.70 11.53
CA TYR A 64 18.25 -4.33 10.23
C TYR A 64 18.98 -3.12 9.66
N ASP A 65 19.26 -3.18 8.37
CA ASP A 65 19.85 -2.06 7.61
C ASP A 65 18.76 -1.08 7.14
N LEU A 66 17.50 -1.53 7.01
CA LEU A 66 16.36 -0.72 6.61
C LEU A 66 15.07 -1.18 7.32
N ILE A 67 14.21 -0.24 7.68
CA ILE A 67 12.84 -0.54 8.12
C ILE A 67 11.86 0.00 7.08
N LEU A 68 10.95 -0.85 6.62
CA LEU A 68 9.85 -0.50 5.73
C LEU A 68 8.53 -0.64 6.49
N VAL A 69 7.83 0.46 6.70
CA VAL A 69 6.49 0.49 7.31
C VAL A 69 5.46 0.51 6.19
N GLY A 70 4.74 -0.59 6.03
CA GLY A 70 3.72 -0.77 5.01
C GLY A 70 4.28 -1.16 3.64
N THR A 71 3.43 -1.82 2.85
CA THR A 71 3.65 -2.14 1.43
C THR A 71 2.40 -1.79 0.62
N GLY A 72 1.82 -0.63 0.91
CA GLY A 72 0.56 -0.17 0.31
C GLY A 72 -0.69 -0.47 1.15
N GLN A 73 -0.55 -0.95 2.38
CA GLN A 73 -1.67 -1.09 3.33
C GLN A 73 -2.04 0.27 3.95
N SER A 74 -3.19 0.33 4.63
CA SER A 74 -3.62 1.52 5.35
C SER A 74 -3.24 1.44 6.84
N ILE A 75 -2.66 2.52 7.36
CA ILE A 75 -2.51 2.77 8.80
C ILE A 75 -3.80 3.41 9.35
N PHE A 76 -4.16 3.06 10.59
CA PHE A 76 -5.33 3.56 11.32
C PHE A 76 -5.19 3.36 12.82
N HIS A 77 -6.20 3.78 13.59
CA HIS A 77 -6.17 3.79 15.06
C HIS A 77 -5.69 2.49 15.72
N ARG A 78 -5.95 1.30 15.13
CA ARG A 78 -5.49 0.02 15.71
C ARG A 78 -4.06 -0.35 15.39
N SER A 79 -3.52 0.14 14.27
CA SER A 79 -2.13 -0.11 13.87
C SER A 79 -1.18 0.97 14.41
N LEU A 80 -1.72 2.11 14.82
CA LEU A 80 -0.99 3.25 15.36
C LEU A 80 -0.74 3.04 16.86
N ASP A 81 0.16 2.10 17.16
CA ASP A 81 0.46 1.65 18.52
C ASP A 81 1.65 2.43 19.14
N PRO A 82 1.49 3.05 20.32
CA PRO A 82 2.59 3.75 21.00
C PRO A 82 3.83 2.89 21.26
N ALA A 83 3.66 1.58 21.47
CA ALA A 83 4.80 0.67 21.66
C ALA A 83 5.59 0.48 20.37
N PHE A 84 4.91 0.31 19.23
CA PHE A 84 5.53 0.32 17.91
C PHE A 84 6.27 1.62 17.60
N LEU A 85 5.68 2.78 17.92
CA LEU A 85 6.35 4.07 17.71
C LEU A 85 7.64 4.17 18.54
N LYS A 86 7.58 3.82 19.82
CA LYS A 86 8.77 3.80 20.68
C LYS A 86 9.86 2.86 20.15
N TRP A 87 9.47 1.71 19.61
CA TRP A 87 10.40 0.78 18.97
C TRP A 87 11.03 1.41 17.72
N LEU A 88 10.22 2.03 16.85
CA LEU A 88 10.70 2.67 15.61
C LEU A 88 11.65 3.85 15.90
N GLU A 89 11.34 4.66 16.91
CA GLU A 89 12.17 5.79 17.39
C GLU A 89 13.56 5.33 17.87
N GLN A 90 13.67 4.09 18.40
CA GLN A 90 14.95 3.54 18.87
C GLN A 90 15.83 2.95 17.77
N ALA A 91 15.26 2.64 16.59
CA ALA A 91 16.01 2.10 15.49
C ALA A 91 16.98 3.13 14.90
N LYS A 92 18.20 2.70 14.59
CA LYS A 92 19.29 3.57 14.09
C LYS A 92 19.49 3.51 12.57
N CYS A 93 18.71 2.70 11.88
CA CYS A 93 18.73 2.58 10.43
C CYS A 93 17.67 3.48 9.76
N PRO A 94 17.79 3.72 8.44
CA PRO A 94 16.76 4.39 7.67
C PRO A 94 15.38 3.71 7.82
N LYS A 95 14.33 4.53 7.85
CA LYS A 95 12.92 4.12 7.97
C LYS A 95 12.11 4.74 6.83
N VAL A 96 11.45 3.89 6.07
CA VAL A 96 10.60 4.27 4.93
C VAL A 96 9.15 3.94 5.27
N GLY A 97 8.25 4.91 5.11
CA GLY A 97 6.81 4.65 5.13
C GLY A 97 6.27 4.48 3.72
N LEU A 98 5.54 3.40 3.47
CA LEU A 98 4.78 3.15 2.24
C LEU A 98 3.37 2.67 2.60
N PHE A 99 2.53 3.62 2.98
CA PHE A 99 1.17 3.37 3.44
C PHE A 99 0.22 4.53 3.12
N GLY A 100 -1.06 4.21 3.03
CA GLY A 100 -2.14 5.21 3.08
C GLY A 100 -2.79 5.26 4.45
N LEU A 101 -3.85 6.04 4.60
CA LEU A 101 -4.63 6.13 5.84
C LEU A 101 -6.05 5.59 5.66
N GLN A 102 -6.68 5.07 6.70
CA GLN A 102 -8.10 4.69 6.71
C GLN A 102 -8.77 5.14 8.02
N TYR A 103 -10.08 5.41 7.98
CA TYR A 103 -10.85 5.91 9.13
C TYR A 103 -10.25 7.21 9.70
N LEU A 104 -10.06 8.23 8.86
CA LEU A 104 -9.35 9.48 9.20
C LEU A 104 -9.88 10.13 10.50
N ASP A 105 -11.20 10.14 10.68
CA ASP A 105 -11.85 10.74 11.85
C ASP A 105 -11.50 10.05 13.18
N MET A 106 -10.96 8.83 13.12
CA MET A 106 -10.53 8.05 14.29
C MET A 106 -9.02 8.08 14.50
N ILE A 107 -8.25 8.66 13.59
CA ILE A 107 -6.78 8.67 13.71
C ILE A 107 -6.36 9.77 14.70
N ASP A 108 -5.59 9.37 15.71
CA ASP A 108 -4.87 10.31 16.56
C ASP A 108 -3.80 11.04 15.74
N LYS A 109 -4.05 12.31 15.45
CA LYS A 109 -3.14 13.16 14.66
C LYS A 109 -1.78 13.34 15.31
N THR A 110 -1.69 13.33 16.65
CA THR A 110 -0.42 13.48 17.37
C THR A 110 0.43 12.24 17.18
N LEU A 111 -0.15 11.05 17.35
CA LEU A 111 0.56 9.79 17.12
C LEU A 111 0.93 9.61 15.65
N LEU A 112 0.08 10.06 14.72
CA LEU A 112 0.38 9.97 13.29
C LEU A 112 1.52 10.93 12.92
N GLN A 113 1.51 12.16 13.44
CA GLN A 113 2.61 13.10 13.23
C GLN A 113 3.93 12.53 13.76
N ARG A 114 3.92 11.95 14.96
CA ARG A 114 5.11 11.27 15.53
C ARG A 114 5.62 10.13 14.66
N LEU A 115 4.71 9.31 14.10
CA LEU A 115 5.11 8.27 13.15
C LEU A 115 5.84 8.88 11.95
N VAL A 116 5.22 9.88 11.31
CA VAL A 116 5.77 10.49 10.10
C VAL A 116 7.09 11.20 10.38
N ASP A 117 7.21 11.92 11.49
CA ASP A 117 8.46 12.59 11.91
C ASP A 117 9.60 11.60 12.20
N THR A 118 9.28 10.34 12.50
CA THR A 118 10.26 9.27 12.72
C THR A 118 10.79 8.68 11.42
N LEU A 119 10.08 8.85 10.30
CA LEU A 119 10.46 8.31 9.00
C LEU A 119 11.46 9.22 8.28
N ASP A 120 12.41 8.63 7.56
CA ASP A 120 13.29 9.37 6.64
C ASP A 120 12.53 9.81 5.38
N ILE A 121 11.51 9.05 4.98
CA ILE A 121 10.57 9.41 3.92
C ILE A 121 9.25 8.68 4.09
N TRP A 122 8.15 9.38 3.83
CA TRP A 122 6.82 8.80 3.71
C TRP A 122 6.32 8.90 2.26
N PHE A 123 6.34 7.76 1.57
CA PHE A 123 5.69 7.56 0.28
C PHE A 123 4.19 7.35 0.49
N VAL A 124 3.43 8.41 0.25
CA VAL A 124 2.00 8.49 0.55
C VAL A 124 1.19 7.94 -0.61
N ARG A 125 0.27 7.02 -0.31
CA ARG A 125 -0.54 6.34 -1.32
C ARG A 125 -1.56 7.24 -2.02
N ASN A 126 -2.15 8.23 -1.34
CA ASN A 126 -3.21 9.06 -1.91
C ASN A 126 -3.02 10.54 -1.56
N LYS A 127 -3.41 11.46 -2.47
CA LYS A 127 -3.39 12.91 -2.20
C LYS A 127 -4.21 13.34 -0.98
N VAL A 128 -5.37 12.71 -0.74
CA VAL A 128 -6.21 13.00 0.43
C VAL A 128 -5.48 12.73 1.75
N ASP A 129 -4.59 11.74 1.78
CA ASP A 129 -3.81 11.42 2.98
C ASP A 129 -2.73 12.48 3.24
N LEU A 130 -2.18 13.10 2.18
CA LEU A 130 -1.24 14.22 2.31
C LEU A 130 -1.91 15.48 2.88
N GLU A 131 -3.17 15.73 2.54
CA GLU A 131 -3.93 16.88 3.05
C GLU A 131 -4.32 16.71 4.53
N PHE A 132 -4.32 15.48 5.04
CA PHE A 132 -4.76 15.18 6.40
C PHE A 132 -3.76 15.61 7.48
N LEU A 133 -2.46 15.52 7.19
CA LEU A 133 -1.39 16.01 8.06
C LEU A 133 -0.84 17.35 7.56
N PRO A 134 -0.47 18.28 8.44
CA PRO A 134 0.24 19.49 8.03
C PRO A 134 1.56 19.13 7.33
N LYS A 135 2.02 20.02 6.43
CA LYS A 135 3.19 19.79 5.56
C LYS A 135 4.35 19.15 6.31
N CYS A 136 4.77 17.99 5.83
CA CYS A 136 5.94 17.30 6.30
C CYS A 136 6.97 17.25 5.15
N GLU A 137 8.18 17.75 5.38
CA GLU A 137 9.18 17.97 4.33
C GLU A 137 9.65 16.68 3.66
N HIS A 138 9.46 15.54 4.33
CA HIS A 138 9.89 14.22 3.86
C HIS A 138 8.72 13.36 3.35
N THR A 139 7.75 14.00 2.68
CA THR A 139 6.59 13.30 2.11
C THR A 139 6.57 13.37 0.59
N GLN A 140 6.17 12.26 -0.03
CA GLN A 140 6.02 12.19 -1.48
C GLN A 140 4.80 11.37 -1.86
N HIS A 141 3.91 11.95 -2.68
CA HIS A 141 2.79 11.20 -3.26
C HIS A 141 3.30 10.18 -4.27
N VAL A 142 2.87 8.93 -4.14
CA VAL A 142 3.27 7.84 -5.04
C VAL A 142 2.12 7.11 -5.73
N GLY A 143 0.88 7.30 -5.27
CA GLY A 143 -0.28 6.55 -5.74
C GLY A 143 -0.38 5.13 -5.14
N ASP A 144 -1.44 4.41 -5.48
CA ASP A 144 -1.58 2.98 -5.24
C ASP A 144 -0.74 2.21 -6.25
N LEU A 145 0.50 1.92 -5.84
CA LEU A 145 1.51 1.23 -6.66
C LEU A 145 1.06 -0.16 -7.12
N LEU A 146 0.06 -0.76 -6.46
CA LEU A 146 -0.40 -2.10 -6.82
C LEU A 146 -1.05 -2.14 -8.21
N ILE A 147 -1.48 -1.00 -8.75
CA ILE A 147 -1.97 -0.92 -10.12
C ILE A 147 -0.93 -1.39 -11.15
N ASP A 148 0.37 -1.33 -10.81
CA ASP A 148 1.40 -1.72 -11.76
C ASP A 148 1.41 -3.24 -12.04
N PHE A 149 0.89 -4.05 -11.12
CA PHE A 149 0.82 -5.50 -11.27
C PHE A 149 -0.33 -5.97 -12.17
N PHE A 150 -1.22 -5.07 -12.59
CA PHE A 150 -2.36 -5.42 -13.44
C PHE A 150 -2.05 -5.02 -14.89
N PRO A 151 -2.10 -5.95 -15.86
CA PRO A 151 -1.95 -5.59 -17.26
C PRO A 151 -3.14 -4.75 -17.73
N LEU A 152 -2.92 -3.91 -18.75
CA LEU A 152 -4.02 -3.31 -19.49
C LEU A 152 -4.56 -4.35 -20.46
N THR A 153 -5.83 -4.69 -20.34
CA THR A 153 -6.46 -5.73 -21.15
C THR A 153 -7.82 -5.26 -21.65
N LYS A 154 -8.42 -6.02 -22.57
CA LYS A 154 -9.82 -5.85 -22.95
C LYS A 154 -10.64 -6.93 -22.26
N TRP A 155 -11.80 -6.54 -21.73
CA TRP A 155 -12.80 -7.50 -21.28
C TRP A 155 -13.24 -8.40 -22.44
N SER A 156 -13.64 -9.62 -22.10
CA SER A 156 -14.19 -10.61 -23.04
C SER A 156 -15.62 -11.04 -22.67
N ASN A 157 -16.11 -10.60 -21.53
CA ASN A 157 -17.42 -10.91 -20.98
C ASN A 157 -18.21 -9.61 -20.74
N ASP A 158 -19.35 -9.42 -21.42
CA ASP A 158 -20.13 -8.18 -21.33
C ASP A 158 -21.07 -8.13 -20.11
N HIS A 159 -21.11 -9.19 -19.31
CA HIS A 159 -21.89 -9.24 -18.08
C HIS A 159 -21.25 -8.48 -16.92
N ARG A 160 -22.02 -8.36 -15.84
CA ARG A 160 -21.55 -7.79 -14.57
C ARG A 160 -21.00 -8.87 -13.65
N ILE A 161 -19.80 -8.67 -13.13
CA ILE A 161 -19.28 -9.40 -11.96
C ILE A 161 -19.56 -8.60 -10.68
N ASN A 162 -19.97 -9.30 -9.62
CA ASN A 162 -20.03 -8.77 -8.27
C ASN A 162 -18.92 -9.41 -7.43
N ILE A 163 -17.96 -8.61 -6.98
CA ILE A 163 -16.82 -9.06 -6.17
C ILE A 163 -17.17 -8.86 -4.69
N PRO A 164 -17.51 -9.93 -3.96
CA PRO A 164 -18.01 -9.81 -2.59
C PRO A 164 -16.90 -9.49 -1.60
N ALA A 165 -17.27 -8.94 -0.42
CA ALA A 165 -16.32 -8.69 0.65
C ALA A 165 -15.61 -9.98 1.12
N SER A 166 -16.25 -11.13 1.01
CA SER A 166 -15.72 -12.45 1.40
C SER A 166 -14.55 -12.94 0.54
N ILE A 167 -14.31 -12.35 -0.64
CA ILE A 167 -13.16 -12.72 -1.50
C ILE A 167 -11.83 -12.61 -0.76
N SER A 168 -11.76 -11.74 0.25
CA SER A 168 -10.58 -11.54 1.09
C SER A 168 -10.25 -12.71 2.01
N LYS A 169 -11.15 -13.70 2.17
CA LYS A 169 -10.94 -14.85 3.07
C LYS A 169 -10.61 -16.13 2.32
N ALA A 170 -10.64 -16.09 1.00
CA ALA A 170 -10.52 -17.27 0.18
C ALA A 170 -9.08 -17.42 -0.33
N ASN A 171 -8.59 -18.67 -0.31
CA ASN A 171 -7.25 -18.97 -0.80
C ASN A 171 -7.27 -19.08 -2.32
N PHE A 172 -6.96 -17.99 -2.99
CA PHE A 172 -6.86 -17.94 -4.44
C PHE A 172 -5.44 -17.64 -4.91
N ASP A 173 -5.15 -18.11 -6.13
CA ASP A 173 -4.03 -17.66 -6.93
C ASP A 173 -4.27 -16.22 -7.43
N ILE A 174 -3.26 -15.37 -7.31
CA ILE A 174 -3.38 -13.94 -7.65
C ILE A 174 -3.63 -13.76 -9.15
N GLN A 175 -2.95 -14.53 -10.00
CA GLN A 175 -3.06 -14.38 -11.46
C GLN A 175 -4.44 -14.82 -11.95
N GLN A 176 -4.99 -15.89 -11.38
CA GLN A 176 -6.36 -16.31 -11.67
C GLN A 176 -7.38 -15.24 -11.29
N LEU A 177 -7.20 -14.56 -10.15
CA LEU A 177 -8.09 -13.46 -9.76
C LEU A 177 -7.94 -12.24 -10.66
N VAL A 178 -6.72 -11.87 -11.04
CA VAL A 178 -6.48 -10.77 -11.99
C VAL A 178 -7.20 -11.05 -13.30
N HIS A 179 -6.99 -12.23 -13.89
CA HIS A 179 -7.67 -12.63 -15.12
C HIS A 179 -9.19 -12.58 -14.95
N LYS A 180 -9.72 -13.15 -13.87
CA LYS A 180 -11.16 -13.18 -13.59
C LYS A 180 -11.76 -11.78 -13.45
N PHE A 181 -11.10 -10.87 -12.73
CA PHE A 181 -11.64 -9.52 -12.54
C PHE A 181 -11.58 -8.69 -13.82
N GLN A 182 -10.59 -8.96 -14.68
CA GLN A 182 -10.40 -8.24 -15.94
C GLN A 182 -11.20 -8.79 -17.12
N GLU A 183 -11.81 -9.96 -16.96
CA GLU A 183 -12.65 -10.58 -17.99
C GLU A 183 -13.93 -9.77 -18.25
N TYR A 184 -14.44 -9.03 -17.25
CA TYR A 184 -15.78 -8.45 -17.26
C TYR A 184 -15.80 -6.97 -17.64
N LYS A 185 -16.74 -6.62 -18.52
CA LYS A 185 -17.03 -5.24 -18.94
C LYS A 185 -17.53 -4.38 -17.80
N HIS A 186 -18.39 -4.95 -16.94
CA HIS A 186 -19.00 -4.25 -15.80
C HIS A 186 -18.55 -4.88 -14.49
N VAL A 187 -17.94 -4.09 -13.60
CA VAL A 187 -17.48 -4.57 -12.29
C VAL A 187 -18.15 -3.83 -11.15
N HIS A 188 -18.66 -4.57 -10.19
CA HIS A 188 -19.01 -4.04 -8.87
C HIS A 188 -18.14 -4.69 -7.80
N SER A 189 -17.56 -3.89 -6.91
CA SER A 189 -16.64 -4.42 -5.89
C SER A 189 -16.93 -3.89 -4.49
N HIS A 190 -16.85 -4.80 -3.52
CA HIS A 190 -16.78 -4.48 -2.09
C HIS A 190 -15.33 -4.42 -1.57
N ARG A 191 -14.33 -4.56 -2.44
CA ARG A 191 -12.90 -4.53 -2.10
C ARG A 191 -12.12 -3.59 -3.03
N ILE A 192 -11.28 -2.74 -2.43
CA ILE A 192 -10.49 -1.72 -3.15
C ILE A 192 -9.59 -2.31 -4.25
N HIS A 193 -8.68 -3.23 -3.92
CA HIS A 193 -7.70 -3.73 -4.89
C HIS A 193 -8.29 -4.58 -6.03
N PRO A 194 -9.33 -5.40 -5.81
CA PRO A 194 -10.07 -6.01 -6.92
C PRO A 194 -10.71 -4.98 -7.86
N LEU A 195 -11.20 -3.84 -7.35
CA LEU A 195 -11.66 -2.76 -8.21
C LEU A 195 -10.47 -2.13 -8.98
N LEU A 196 -9.37 -1.81 -8.30
CA LEU A 196 -8.16 -1.27 -8.94
C LEU A 196 -7.68 -2.16 -10.11
N CYS A 197 -7.73 -3.48 -9.92
CA CYS A 197 -7.45 -4.46 -10.96
C CYS A 197 -8.42 -4.38 -12.14
N ALA A 198 -9.73 -4.33 -11.84
CA ALA A 198 -10.77 -4.25 -12.86
C ALA A 198 -10.72 -2.96 -13.68
N LEU A 199 -10.35 -1.82 -13.07
CA LEU A 199 -10.20 -0.53 -13.77
C LEU A 199 -9.21 -0.60 -14.95
N CYS A 200 -8.29 -1.56 -14.96
CA CYS A 200 -7.35 -1.75 -16.08
C CYS A 200 -7.96 -2.45 -17.31
N SER A 201 -9.28 -2.71 -17.31
CA SER A 201 -9.96 -3.48 -18.36
C SER A 201 -11.44 -3.15 -18.55
N ALA A 202 -12.17 -2.87 -17.47
CA ALA A 202 -13.62 -2.69 -17.48
C ALA A 202 -14.04 -1.35 -18.09
N ASP A 203 -15.18 -1.33 -18.76
CA ASP A 203 -15.78 -0.09 -19.28
C ASP A 203 -16.61 0.62 -18.20
N LEU A 204 -17.27 -0.14 -17.33
CA LEU A 204 -18.11 0.38 -16.26
C LEU A 204 -17.70 -0.18 -14.91
N PHE A 205 -17.78 0.67 -13.88
CA PHE A 205 -17.52 0.25 -12.51
C PHE A 205 -18.51 0.85 -11.51
N SER A 206 -18.65 0.17 -10.38
CA SER A 206 -19.33 0.65 -9.18
C SER A 206 -18.71 -0.01 -7.95
N PHE A 207 -19.00 0.50 -6.76
CA PHE A 207 -18.43 -0.04 -5.52
C PHE A 207 -19.37 0.13 -4.34
N THR A 208 -19.10 -0.60 -3.27
CA THR A 208 -19.67 -0.35 -1.94
C THR A 208 -18.51 -0.10 -0.98
N GLU A 209 -18.58 0.97 -0.19
CA GLU A 209 -17.51 1.31 0.74
C GLU A 209 -17.30 0.24 1.81
N GLN A 210 -16.04 0.08 2.23
CA GLN A 210 -15.65 -0.89 3.24
C GLN A 210 -15.99 -0.38 4.63
N ARG A 211 -16.63 -1.24 5.42
CA ARG A 211 -17.08 -0.99 6.79
C ARG A 211 -16.63 -2.15 7.67
N GLU A 212 -15.35 -2.16 8.05
CA GLU A 212 -14.74 -3.31 8.76
C GLU A 212 -14.79 -3.15 10.29
N LEU A 213 -15.23 -1.98 10.77
CA LEU A 213 -15.40 -1.69 12.19
C LEU A 213 -16.82 -2.08 12.68
N PRO A 214 -16.99 -2.44 13.96
CA PRO A 214 -18.28 -2.87 14.51
C PRO A 214 -19.40 -1.83 14.40
N ASP A 215 -19.06 -0.55 14.41
CA ASP A 215 -19.97 0.59 14.28
C ASP A 215 -20.36 0.89 12.83
N SER A 216 -19.89 0.10 11.86
CA SER A 216 -20.11 0.29 10.43
C SER A 216 -19.56 1.61 9.87
N SER A 217 -18.57 2.21 10.54
CA SER A 217 -17.86 3.39 10.06
C SER A 217 -17.25 3.15 8.68
N ILE A 218 -17.31 4.18 7.82
CA ILE A 218 -16.82 4.13 6.43
C ILE A 218 -15.29 4.27 6.43
N SER A 219 -14.61 3.39 5.68
CA SER A 219 -13.14 3.40 5.59
C SER A 219 -12.56 4.59 4.80
N GLY A 220 -13.32 5.06 3.81
CA GLY A 220 -12.90 6.08 2.83
C GLY A 220 -11.90 5.57 1.79
N LYS A 221 -11.61 4.26 1.74
CA LYS A 221 -10.59 3.68 0.88
C LYS A 221 -10.89 3.87 -0.60
N PHE A 222 -12.13 3.61 -1.00
CA PHE A 222 -12.50 3.70 -2.41
C PHE A 222 -12.42 5.12 -2.91
N ASN A 223 -13.04 6.07 -2.19
CA ASN A 223 -13.04 7.46 -2.63
C ASN A 223 -11.64 8.07 -2.67
N LYS A 224 -10.77 7.73 -1.73
CA LYS A 224 -9.36 8.16 -1.80
C LYS A 224 -8.66 7.67 -3.06
N MET A 225 -8.76 6.36 -3.35
CA MET A 225 -8.14 5.78 -4.55
C MET A 225 -8.75 6.35 -5.83
N LEU A 226 -10.08 6.43 -5.92
CA LEU A 226 -10.77 6.91 -7.11
C LEU A 226 -10.54 8.39 -7.34
N LYS A 227 -10.49 9.22 -6.29
CA LYS A 227 -10.11 10.63 -6.41
C LYS A 227 -8.67 10.79 -6.87
N ASP A 228 -7.77 9.94 -6.38
CA ASP A 228 -6.36 9.98 -6.79
C ASP A 228 -6.19 9.65 -8.28
N ILE A 229 -6.98 8.72 -8.82
CA ILE A 229 -6.96 8.31 -10.23
C ILE A 229 -7.72 9.31 -11.12
N PHE A 230 -8.94 9.69 -10.72
CA PHE A 230 -9.89 10.39 -11.58
C PHE A 230 -10.07 11.88 -11.26
N ASP A 231 -9.49 12.37 -10.17
CA ASP A 231 -9.55 13.77 -9.72
C ASP A 231 -10.98 14.26 -9.40
N ARG A 232 -11.82 13.37 -8.84
CA ARG A 232 -13.18 13.68 -8.38
C ARG A 232 -13.67 12.69 -7.33
N GLU A 233 -14.72 13.08 -6.60
CA GLU A 233 -15.43 12.22 -5.66
C GLU A 233 -16.40 11.27 -6.39
N PHE A 234 -16.70 10.13 -5.76
CA PHE A 234 -17.65 9.15 -6.25
C PHE A 234 -18.63 8.72 -5.15
N GLU A 235 -19.84 8.35 -5.56
CA GLU A 235 -20.87 7.82 -4.68
C GLU A 235 -20.91 6.29 -4.80
N GLU A 236 -21.06 5.61 -3.66
CA GLU A 236 -21.18 4.15 -3.68
C GLU A 236 -22.49 3.71 -4.36
N ASN A 237 -22.46 2.54 -4.98
CA ASN A 237 -23.58 1.91 -5.70
C ASN A 237 -24.07 2.64 -6.96
N ILE A 238 -23.36 3.68 -7.40
CA ILE A 238 -23.57 4.32 -8.71
C ILE A 238 -22.64 3.69 -9.75
N ILE A 239 -23.16 3.48 -10.96
CA ILE A 239 -22.39 2.98 -12.10
C ILE A 239 -21.72 4.16 -12.81
N TYR A 240 -20.41 4.08 -12.98
CA TYR A 240 -19.60 5.08 -13.67
C TYR A 240 -18.92 4.47 -14.89
N THR A 241 -18.78 5.27 -15.94
CA THR A 241 -17.86 4.96 -17.04
C THR A 241 -16.43 5.11 -16.57
N ASN A 242 -15.60 4.13 -16.93
CA ASN A 242 -14.18 4.14 -16.67
C ASN A 242 -13.45 5.03 -17.69
N ASP A 243 -12.64 5.97 -17.19
CA ASP A 243 -11.77 6.80 -18.00
C ASP A 243 -10.41 6.10 -18.14
N MET A 244 -10.27 5.32 -19.21
CA MET A 244 -9.08 4.50 -19.43
C MET A 244 -7.81 5.35 -19.62
N GLU A 245 -7.92 6.58 -20.14
CA GLU A 245 -6.75 7.46 -20.28
C GLU A 245 -6.19 7.86 -18.91
N LYS A 246 -7.07 8.17 -17.95
CA LYS A 246 -6.65 8.44 -16.57
C LYS A 246 -6.07 7.21 -15.88
N VAL A 247 -6.64 6.02 -16.09
CA VAL A 247 -6.08 4.75 -15.58
C VAL A 247 -4.67 4.49 -16.13
N ILE A 248 -4.47 4.68 -17.44
CA ILE A 248 -3.16 4.53 -18.10
C ILE A 248 -2.14 5.52 -17.54
N SER A 249 -2.54 6.79 -17.40
CA SER A 249 -1.69 7.83 -16.82
C SER A 249 -1.27 7.50 -15.39
N TYR A 250 -2.23 7.09 -14.56
CA TYR A 250 -1.99 6.68 -13.17
C TYR A 250 -1.06 5.48 -13.07
N LYS A 251 -1.25 4.47 -13.94
CA LYS A 251 -0.38 3.29 -14.01
C LYS A 251 1.05 3.65 -14.41
N LYS A 252 1.23 4.57 -15.37
CA LYS A 252 2.55 5.09 -15.76
C LYS A 252 3.25 5.79 -14.59
N MET A 253 2.52 6.64 -13.87
CA MET A 253 3.02 7.31 -12.66
C MET A 253 3.43 6.29 -11.60
N ALA A 254 2.57 5.31 -11.29
CA ALA A 254 2.87 4.26 -10.32
C ALA A 254 4.16 3.48 -10.68
N ARG A 255 4.33 3.09 -11.95
CA ARG A 255 5.55 2.41 -12.42
C ARG A 255 6.81 3.26 -12.24
N GLN A 256 6.73 4.56 -12.58
CA GLN A 256 7.84 5.48 -12.39
C GLN A 256 8.19 5.62 -10.91
N ASN A 257 7.18 5.69 -10.04
CA ASN A 257 7.36 5.77 -8.59
C ASN A 257 7.96 4.49 -7.99
N ILE A 258 7.63 3.30 -8.52
CA ILE A 258 8.30 2.04 -8.12
C ILE A 258 9.81 2.13 -8.38
N SER A 259 10.21 2.57 -9.58
CA SER A 259 11.63 2.76 -9.94
C SER A 259 12.30 3.76 -9.01
N MET A 260 11.67 4.91 -8.79
CA MET A 260 12.20 5.96 -7.94
C MET A 260 12.39 5.52 -6.48
N ILE A 261 11.46 4.72 -5.92
CA ILE A 261 11.64 4.17 -4.56
C ILE A 261 12.82 3.22 -4.53
N ASN A 262 12.98 2.38 -5.56
CA ASN A 262 14.12 1.47 -5.68
C ASN A 262 15.46 2.25 -5.75
N ASP A 263 15.51 3.30 -6.56
CA ASP A 263 16.68 4.18 -6.69
C ASP A 263 17.01 4.85 -5.35
N TRP A 264 15.99 5.38 -4.64
CA TRP A 264 16.16 6.00 -3.32
C TRP A 264 16.81 5.06 -2.30
N ILE A 265 16.44 3.77 -2.34
CA ILE A 265 17.02 2.73 -1.48
C ILE A 265 18.45 2.41 -1.94
N THR A 266 18.64 2.16 -3.23
CA THR A 266 19.96 1.80 -3.80
C THR A 266 21.03 2.86 -3.51
N GLU A 267 20.70 4.15 -3.63
CA GLU A 267 21.63 5.25 -3.34
C GLU A 267 22.14 5.26 -1.89
N ARG A 268 21.38 4.69 -0.94
CA ARG A 268 21.70 4.63 0.49
C ARG A 268 22.44 3.36 0.89
N PHE A 269 22.41 2.34 0.04
CA PHE A 269 23.06 1.05 0.27
C PHE A 269 23.86 0.63 -0.97
N PRO A 270 24.88 1.41 -1.37
CA PRO A 270 25.71 1.06 -2.50
C PRO A 270 26.58 -0.15 -2.17
N ASP A 271 26.77 -1.01 -3.17
CA ASP A 271 27.71 -2.13 -3.15
C ASP A 271 29.17 -1.66 -2.89
#